data_AF-A0A3E4PXT3-F1
#
_entry.id   AF-A0A3E4PXT3-F1
#
_cell.length_a   1.000
_cell.length_b   1.000
_cell.length_c   1.000
_cell.angle_alpha   90.00
_cell.angle_beta   90.00
_cell.angle_gamma   90.00
#
_symmetry.space_group_name_H-M   'P 1'
#
loop_
_entity.id
_entity.type
_entity.pdbx_description
1 polymer ?
#
loop_
_entity_poly.entity_id
_entity_poly.type
_entity_poly.pdbx_seq_one_letter_code
_entity_poly.pdbx_strand_id
1 'polypeptide(L)'
;MFYIVFNFAMAVVMLLFGIWFYRSKGQASKYLSGYNMKSAEERKKYDENAMCKAYGKRMMFMSIPFIAGMIIDIWHIGIGCLIAWVIWFVMFILLLMDRHKREG
;
A
#
# COMPACT_ATOMS: atom_id res chain seq x y z
N MET A 1 16.23 -8.68 17.21
CA MET A 1 16.20 -9.23 15.83
C MET A 1 14.80 -9.32 15.24
N PHE A 2 13.78 -9.77 16.00
CA PHE A 2 12.39 -9.88 15.51
C PHE A 2 11.87 -8.62 14.81
N TYR A 3 11.92 -7.44 15.44
CA TYR A 3 11.39 -6.19 14.87
C TYR A 3 12.07 -5.78 13.55
N ILE A 4 13.39 -5.98 13.43
CA ILE A 4 14.15 -5.72 12.20
C ILE A 4 13.66 -6.63 11.07
N VAL A 5 13.58 -7.95 11.32
CA VAL A 5 13.11 -8.93 10.33
C VAL A 5 11.65 -8.67 9.95
N PHE A 6 10.82 -8.31 10.94
CA PHE A 6 9.41 -8.00 10.73
C PHE A 6 9.23 -6.76 9.85
N ASN A 7 9.91 -5.66 10.16
CA ASN A 7 9.91 -4.45 9.34
C ASN A 7 10.43 -4.72 7.93
N PHE A 8 11.50 -5.50 7.79
CA PHE A 8 12.02 -5.90 6.48
C PHE A 8 10.99 -6.70 5.67
N ALA A 9 10.36 -7.72 6.28
CA ALA A 9 9.33 -8.52 5.63
C ALA A 9 8.14 -7.66 5.18
N MET A 10 7.67 -6.74 6.03
CA MET A 10 6.60 -5.80 5.69
C MET A 10 6.99 -4.90 4.52
N ALA A 11 8.20 -4.33 4.53
CA ALA A 11 8.69 -3.49 3.44
C ALA A 11 8.73 -4.26 2.11
N VAL A 12 9.27 -5.48 2.11
CA VAL A 12 9.36 -6.34 0.91
C VAL A 12 7.97 -6.70 0.39
N VAL A 13 7.07 -7.15 1.26
CA VAL A 13 5.70 -7.51 0.86
C VAL A 13 5.00 -6.32 0.21
N MET A 14 5.03 -5.15 0.85
CA MET A 14 4.39 -3.96 0.29
C MET A 14 5.01 -3.50 -1.02
N LEU A 15 6.33 -3.56 -1.14
CA LEU A 15 7.03 -3.20 -2.37
C LEU A 15 6.68 -4.15 -3.51
N LEU A 16 6.70 -5.46 -3.27
CA LEU A 16 6.35 -6.47 -4.28
C LEU A 16 4.89 -6.36 -4.71
N PHE A 17 3.96 -6.23 -3.77
CA PHE A 17 2.55 -6.01 -4.08
C PHE A 17 2.35 -4.70 -4.84
N GLY A 18 3.04 -3.63 -4.45
CA GLY A 18 2.97 -2.34 -5.12
C GLY A 18 3.51 -2.39 -6.56
N ILE A 19 4.64 -3.06 -6.80
CA ILE A 19 5.19 -3.30 -8.15
C ILE A 19 4.23 -4.14 -8.99
N TRP A 20 3.68 -5.21 -8.40
CA TRP A 20 2.73 -6.07 -9.10
C TRP A 20 1.47 -5.30 -9.50
N PHE A 21 0.87 -4.54 -8.58
CA PHE A 21 -0.26 -3.66 -8.88
C PHE A 21 0.08 -2.66 -9.99
N TYR A 22 1.23 -1.99 -9.87
CA TYR A 22 1.69 -0.99 -10.84
C TYR A 22 1.85 -1.56 -12.26
N ARG A 23 2.30 -2.82 -12.36
CA ARG A 23 2.57 -3.50 -13.65
C ARG A 23 1.40 -4.35 -14.15
N SER A 24 0.30 -4.45 -13.40
CA SER A 24 -0.83 -5.34 -13.70
C SER A 24 -1.66 -4.96 -14.93
N LYS A 25 -1.45 -3.78 -15.52
CA LYS A 25 -2.22 -3.28 -16.66
C LYS A 25 -3.75 -3.28 -16.41
N GLY A 26 -4.16 -2.96 -15.18
CA GLY A 26 -5.58 -2.94 -14.78
C GLY A 26 -6.09 -4.24 -14.19
N GLN A 27 -5.43 -5.38 -14.42
CA GLN A 27 -5.92 -6.68 -13.95
C GLN A 27 -6.03 -6.80 -12.42
N ALA A 28 -5.25 -6.00 -11.68
CA ALA A 28 -5.30 -6.01 -10.22
C ALA A 28 -6.49 -5.21 -9.65
N SER A 29 -7.21 -4.42 -10.47
CA SER A 29 -8.37 -3.61 -10.05
C SER A 29 -9.44 -4.46 -9.37
N LYS A 30 -9.63 -5.70 -9.84
CA LYS A 30 -10.60 -6.66 -9.28
C LYS A 30 -10.31 -7.08 -7.83
N TYR A 31 -9.11 -6.84 -7.31
CA TYR A 31 -8.76 -7.09 -5.91
C TYR A 31 -8.93 -5.85 -5.03
N LEU A 32 -9.27 -4.69 -5.60
CA LEU A 32 -9.60 -3.50 -4.83
C LEU A 32 -10.98 -3.67 -4.20
N SER A 33 -11.02 -3.67 -2.87
CA SER A 33 -12.27 -3.78 -2.11
C SER A 33 -13.20 -2.60 -2.41
N GLY A 34 -14.49 -2.88 -2.57
CA GLY A 34 -15.47 -1.88 -3.02
C GLY A 34 -15.59 -1.84 -4.54
N TYR A 35 -14.47 -1.64 -5.24
CA TYR A 35 -14.45 -1.70 -6.71
C TYR A 35 -14.85 -3.09 -7.23
N ASN A 36 -14.41 -4.15 -6.56
CA ASN A 36 -14.76 -5.53 -6.89
C ASN A 36 -16.26 -5.86 -6.76
N MET A 37 -17.06 -5.01 -6.12
CA MET A 37 -18.51 -5.14 -6.01
C MET A 37 -19.27 -4.36 -7.09
N LYS A 38 -18.60 -3.43 -7.80
CA LYS A 38 -19.21 -2.68 -8.91
C LYS A 38 -19.52 -3.61 -10.09
N SER A 39 -20.63 -3.33 -10.79
CA SER A 39 -21.04 -4.03 -12.01
C SER A 39 -20.05 -3.79 -13.17
N ALA A 40 -20.07 -4.65 -14.19
CA ALA A 40 -19.20 -4.50 -15.36
C ALA A 40 -19.39 -3.14 -16.07
N GLU A 41 -20.62 -2.62 -16.12
CA GLU A 41 -20.89 -1.32 -16.75
C GLU A 41 -20.38 -0.14 -15.94
N GLU A 42 -20.44 -0.20 -14.61
CA GLU A 42 -19.84 0.83 -13.76
C GLU A 42 -18.31 0.83 -13.90
N ARG A 43 -17.69 -0.35 -14.02
CA ARG A 43 -16.24 -0.48 -14.16
C ARG A 43 -15.69 0.14 -15.44
N LYS A 44 -16.45 0.09 -16.55
CA LYS A 44 -16.09 0.74 -17.83
C LYS A 44 -15.89 2.26 -17.72
N LYS A 45 -16.43 2.90 -16.67
CA LYS A 45 -16.26 4.34 -16.42
C LYS A 45 -14.88 4.70 -15.87
N TYR A 46 -14.08 3.72 -15.46
CA TYR A 46 -12.78 3.92 -14.82
C TYR A 46 -11.64 3.42 -15.71
N ASP A 47 -10.53 4.17 -15.75
CA ASP A 47 -9.27 3.66 -16.27
C ASP A 47 -8.61 2.74 -15.23
N GLU A 48 -8.88 1.44 -15.33
CA GLU A 48 -8.35 0.42 -14.43
C GLU A 48 -6.82 0.40 -14.40
N ASN A 49 -6.15 0.69 -15.51
CA ASN A 49 -4.70 0.69 -15.59
C ASN A 49 -4.11 1.89 -14.84
N ALA A 50 -4.66 3.09 -15.04
CA ALA A 50 -4.27 4.28 -14.28
C ALA A 50 -4.55 4.09 -12.78
N MET A 51 -5.69 3.50 -12.44
CA MET A 51 -6.05 3.15 -11.07
C MET A 51 -5.01 2.21 -10.45
N CYS A 52 -4.70 1.08 -11.10
CA CYS A 52 -3.72 0.12 -10.60
C CYS A 52 -2.32 0.73 -10.43
N LYS A 53 -1.88 1.59 -11.37
CA LYS A 53 -0.63 2.35 -11.23
C LYS A 53 -0.65 3.30 -10.04
N ALA A 54 -1.75 3.99 -9.80
CA ALA A 54 -1.89 4.89 -8.66
C ALA A 54 -1.84 4.12 -7.32
N TYR A 55 -2.58 3.02 -7.20
CA TYR A 55 -2.55 2.16 -6.01
C TYR A 55 -1.17 1.54 -5.79
N GLY A 56 -0.59 0.95 -6.85
CA GLY A 56 0.74 0.35 -6.77
C GLY A 56 1.81 1.34 -6.31
N LYS A 57 1.78 2.57 -6.83
CA LYS A 57 2.69 3.65 -6.39
C LYS A 57 2.51 3.97 -4.90
N ARG A 58 1.26 4.07 -4.43
CA ARG A 58 0.98 4.34 -3.01
C ARG A 58 1.43 3.18 -2.12
N MET A 59 1.18 1.92 -2.51
CA MET A 59 1.65 0.74 -1.78
C MET A 59 3.19 0.70 -1.69
N MET A 60 3.90 1.01 -2.77
CA MET A 60 5.36 1.13 -2.76
C MET A 60 5.82 2.23 -1.80
N PHE A 61 5.16 3.40 -1.81
CA PHE A 61 5.49 4.50 -0.89
C PHE A 61 5.21 4.14 0.58
N MET A 62 4.16 3.36 0.84
CA MET A 62 3.84 2.82 2.17
C MET A 62 4.87 1.80 2.70
N SER A 63 5.82 1.32 1.87
CA SER A 63 6.93 0.48 2.34
C SER A 63 8.03 1.28 3.06
N ILE A 64 8.17 2.59 2.75
CA ILE A 64 9.26 3.45 3.24
C ILE A 64 9.30 3.56 4.78
N PRO A 65 8.17 3.72 5.50
CA PRO A 65 8.18 3.77 6.96
C PRO A 65 8.80 2.53 7.59
N PHE A 66 8.59 1.33 7.01
CA PHE A 66 9.18 0.10 7.54
C PHE A 66 10.69 0.01 7.28
N ILE A 67 11.18 0.53 6.17
CA ILE A 67 12.63 0.64 5.92
C ILE A 67 13.27 1.58 6.94
N ALA A 68 12.65 2.74 7.19
CA ALA A 68 13.12 3.68 8.21
C ALA A 68 13.05 3.08 9.63
N GLY A 69 11.95 2.40 9.96
CA GLY A 69 11.76 1.71 11.23
C GLY A 69 12.81 0.62 11.45
N MET A 70 13.15 -0.16 10.42
CA MET A 70 14.22 -1.15 10.46
C MET A 70 15.58 -0.53 10.82
N ILE A 71 15.93 0.63 10.24
CA ILE A 71 17.19 1.33 10.52
C ILE A 71 17.22 1.84 11.97
N ILE A 72 16.11 2.40 12.45
CA ILE A 72 15.99 2.87 13.84
C ILE A 72 16.12 1.71 14.83
N ASP A 73 15.52 0.55 14.52
CA ASP A 73 15.53 -0.64 15.38
C ASP A 73 16.93 -1.28 15.53
N ILE A 74 17.93 -0.88 14.74
CA ILE A 74 19.35 -1.26 14.96
C ILE A 74 19.87 -0.66 16.27
N TRP A 75 19.46 0.57 16.58
CA TRP A 75 19.91 1.32 17.76
C TRP A 75 18.88 1.30 18.89
N HIS A 76 17.60 1.30 18.53
CA HIS A 76 16.47 1.42 19.46
C HIS A 76 15.41 0.37 19.15
N ILE A 77 15.67 -0.86 19.58
CA ILE A 77 14.84 -2.04 19.29
C ILE A 77 13.37 -1.79 19.66
N GLY A 78 12.49 -1.88 18.67
CA GLY A 78 11.02 -1.83 18.82
C GLY A 78 10.43 -0.43 18.61
N ILE A 79 11.19 0.63 18.87
CA ILE A 79 10.73 2.02 18.69
C ILE A 79 10.56 2.34 17.20
N GLY A 80 11.48 1.88 16.35
CA GLY A 80 11.39 2.05 14.91
C GLY A 80 10.16 1.37 14.33
N CYS A 81 9.87 0.15 14.76
CA CYS A 81 8.64 -0.57 14.41
C CYS A 81 7.38 0.21 14.80
N LEU A 82 7.29 0.72 16.04
CA LEU A 82 6.13 1.49 16.50
C LEU A 82 5.90 2.74 15.64
N ILE A 83 6.96 3.50 15.37
CA ILE A 83 6.89 4.70 14.51
C ILE A 83 6.45 4.33 13.09
N ALA A 84 7.01 3.25 12.53
CA ALA A 84 6.65 2.77 11.19
C ALA A 84 5.15 2.46 11.09
N TRP A 85 4.58 1.76 12.08
CA TRP A 85 3.15 1.44 12.11
C TRP A 85 2.26 2.68 12.24
N VAL A 86 2.64 3.66 13.06
CA VAL A 86 1.87 4.90 13.20
C VAL A 86 1.84 5.66 11.88
N ILE A 87 3.01 5.87 11.24
CA ILE A 87 3.09 6.56 9.94
C ILE A 87 2.32 5.78 8.88
N TRP A 88 2.50 4.47 8.83
CA TRP A 88 1.80 3.60 7.89
C TRP A 88 0.28 3.70 8.04
N PHE A 89 -0.23 3.69 9.27
CA PHE A 89 -1.65 3.78 9.55
C PHE A 89 -2.24 5.12 9.08
N VAL A 90 -1.53 6.23 9.32
CA VAL A 90 -1.92 7.54 8.79
C VAL A 90 -1.99 7.51 7.26
N MET A 91 -0.98 6.97 6.59
CA MET A 91 -0.98 6.81 5.12
C MET A 91 -2.13 5.94 4.63
N PHE A 92 -2.49 4.89 5.39
CA PHE A 92 -3.60 4.01 5.07
C PHE A 92 -4.94 4.76 5.13
N ILE A 93 -5.17 5.57 6.16
CA ILE A 93 -6.38 6.42 6.24
C ILE A 93 -6.44 7.42 5.07
N LEU A 94 -5.32 8.07 4.74
CA LEU A 94 -5.26 8.98 3.59
C LEU A 94 -5.56 8.26 2.26
N LEU A 95 -5.08 7.02 2.10
CA LEU A 95 -5.42 6.18 0.95
C LEU A 95 -6.93 5.91 0.87
N LEU A 96 -7.58 5.59 1.99
CA LEU A 96 -9.02 5.35 2.05
C LEU A 96 -9.83 6.60 1.72
N MET A 97 -9.45 7.77 2.25
CA MET A 97 -10.11 9.05 1.96
C MET A 97 -10.01 9.40 0.47
N ASP A 98 -8.82 9.26 -0.12
CA ASP A 98 -8.62 9.52 -1.53
C ASP A 98 -9.30 8.51 -2.44
N ARG A 99 -9.46 7.27 -1.97
CA ARG A 99 -10.28 6.27 -2.67
C ARG A 99 -11.75 6.70 -2.67
N HIS A 100 -12.28 7.07 -1.51
CA HIS A 100 -13.67 7.46 -1.39
C HIS A 100 -14.01 8.65 -2.31
N LYS A 101 -13.10 9.62 -2.44
CA LYS A 101 -13.26 10.75 -3.38
C LYS A 101 -13.18 10.39 -4.87
N ARG A 102 -12.53 9.28 -5.23
CA ARG A 102 -12.31 8.86 -6.63
C ARG A 102 -13.30 7.79 -7.10
N GLU A 103 -13.75 6.93 -6.19
CA GLU A 103 -14.55 5.74 -6.50
C GLU A 103 -15.96 5.77 -5.90
N GLY A 104 -16.21 6.64 -4.92
CA GLY A 104 -17.55 6.95 -4.41
C GLY A 104 -18.27 7.87 -5.39
#